data_AF-A0A016TVD7-F1
#
_entry.id   AF-A0A016TVD7-F1
#
_cell.length_a   1.000
_cell.length_b   1.000
_cell.length_c   1.000
_cell.angle_alpha   90.00
_cell.angle_beta   90.00
_cell.angle_gamma   90.00
#
_symmetry.space_group_name_H-M   'P 1'
#
loop_
_entity.id
_entity.type
_entity.pdbx_description
1 polymer ?
#
loop_
_entity_poly.entity_id
_entity_poly.type
_entity_poly.pdbx_seq_one_letter_code
_entity_poly.pdbx_strand_id
1 'polypeptide(L)'
;MNAIPPKRHVVIGTNEIDNDMAAVLNLGPSFAISQRVTNATIDEALCGVHHFAHRLRSRMQRGPTVLDRESTLLCSMPFLSRGIRRPCSIPSADLKVASLELAIQRIYKNEATQKYRSNLTMIERRGFKKLIRLKDRLRYTIGDKCGSFVVVPQSLDKEIANQMLFDSTTYAETTVAAFRSKG
;
A
#
# COMPACT_ATOMS: atom_id res chain seq x y z
N MET A 1 17.13 -33.74 6.40
CA MET A 1 17.89 -32.87 5.46
C MET A 1 17.30 -31.47 5.57
N ASN A 2 17.99 -30.54 6.23
CA ASN A 2 17.51 -29.18 6.38
C ASN A 2 17.78 -28.42 5.08
N ALA A 3 16.78 -28.33 4.20
CA ALA A 3 16.86 -27.52 3.01
C ALA A 3 17.15 -26.08 3.44
N ILE A 4 18.34 -25.57 3.09
CA ILE A 4 18.68 -24.17 3.31
C ILE A 4 17.66 -23.37 2.48
N PRO A 5 16.83 -22.50 3.09
CA PRO A 5 15.86 -21.73 2.34
C PRO A 5 16.59 -20.93 1.26
N PRO A 6 16.06 -20.90 0.02
CA PRO A 6 16.73 -20.23 -1.09
C PRO A 6 16.95 -18.77 -0.74
N LYS A 7 18.14 -18.25 -1.05
CA LYS A 7 18.49 -16.84 -0.80
C LYS A 7 17.49 -15.95 -1.56
N ARG A 8 16.66 -15.19 -0.83
CA ARG A 8 15.57 -14.37 -1.42
C ARG A 8 15.97 -12.90 -1.58
N HIS A 9 17.27 -12.62 -1.61
CA HIS A 9 17.77 -11.26 -1.76
C HIS A 9 19.06 -11.18 -2.57
N VAL A 10 19.26 -10.04 -3.23
CA VAL A 10 20.44 -9.67 -4.01
C VAL A 10 20.89 -8.28 -3.54
N VAL A 11 22.17 -8.13 -3.27
CA VAL A 11 22.77 -6.84 -2.89
C VAL A 11 23.72 -6.42 -4.01
N ILE A 12 23.57 -5.20 -4.49
CA ILE A 12 24.36 -4.66 -5.60
C ILE A 12 25.11 -3.43 -5.09
N GLY A 13 26.44 -3.44 -5.20
CA GLY A 13 27.27 -2.26 -4.96
C GLY A 13 27.39 -1.81 -3.49
N THR A 14 27.00 -2.63 -2.50
CA THR A 14 27.19 -2.31 -1.07
C THR A 14 27.60 -3.51 -0.23
N ASN A 15 28.37 -3.23 0.82
CA ASN A 15 28.73 -4.17 1.89
C ASN A 15 28.06 -3.80 3.23
N GLU A 16 27.08 -2.88 3.21
CA GLU A 16 26.40 -2.38 4.41
C GLU A 16 25.36 -3.37 4.98
N ILE A 17 25.15 -4.52 4.32
CA ILE A 17 24.15 -5.52 4.71
C ILE A 17 24.76 -6.58 5.63
N ASP A 18 24.42 -6.49 6.91
CA ASP A 18 24.79 -7.49 7.92
C ASP A 18 23.98 -8.80 7.77
N ASN A 19 24.45 -9.87 8.42
CA ASN A 19 23.72 -11.14 8.56
C ASN A 19 22.30 -10.97 9.15
N ASP A 20 22.13 -10.08 10.14
CA ASP A 20 20.80 -9.79 10.72
C ASP A 20 19.84 -9.22 9.67
N MET A 21 20.33 -8.32 8.81
CA MET A 21 19.56 -7.67 7.76
C MET A 21 19.23 -8.67 6.65
N ALA A 22 20.20 -9.51 6.28
CA ALA A 22 20.01 -10.59 5.32
C ALA A 22 18.93 -11.58 5.77
N ALA A 23 18.85 -11.90 7.08
CA ALA A 23 17.80 -12.76 7.62
C ALA A 23 16.39 -12.21 7.35
N VAL A 24 16.19 -10.89 7.50
CA VAL A 24 14.91 -10.23 7.19
C VAL A 24 14.61 -10.24 5.70
N LEU A 25 15.59 -9.90 4.87
CA LEU A 25 15.42 -9.89 3.42
C LEU A 25 15.11 -11.31 2.89
N ASN A 26 15.63 -12.35 3.55
CA ASN A 26 15.35 -13.74 3.21
C ASN A 26 13.92 -14.19 3.55
N LEU A 27 13.17 -13.47 4.39
CA LEU A 27 11.73 -13.71 4.55
C LEU A 27 10.98 -13.50 3.22
N GLY A 28 11.51 -12.59 2.39
CA GLY A 28 11.01 -12.29 1.05
C GLY A 28 9.87 -11.27 1.03
N PRO A 29 9.55 -10.71 -0.14
CA PRO A 29 8.64 -9.58 -0.26
C PRO A 29 7.17 -9.90 0.04
N SER A 30 6.78 -11.18 -0.08
CA SER A 30 5.43 -11.63 0.26
C SER A 30 5.21 -11.83 1.77
N PHE A 31 6.26 -11.69 2.58
CA PHE A 31 6.14 -11.86 4.02
C PHE A 31 5.44 -10.65 4.65
N ALA A 32 4.26 -10.86 5.21
CA ALA A 32 3.54 -9.83 5.97
C ALA A 32 3.98 -9.87 7.44
N ILE A 33 4.52 -8.76 7.94
CA ILE A 33 4.82 -8.62 9.36
C ILE A 33 3.51 -8.45 10.13
N SER A 34 3.30 -9.29 11.14
CA SER A 34 2.15 -9.16 12.05
C SER A 34 2.19 -7.77 12.69
N GLN A 35 1.07 -7.04 12.61
CA GLN A 35 0.94 -5.74 13.24
C GLN A 35 0.21 -5.88 14.56
N ARG A 36 0.62 -5.10 15.56
CA ARG A 36 -0.10 -5.04 16.82
C ARG A 36 -1.43 -4.34 16.60
N VAL A 37 -2.51 -4.95 17.07
CA VAL A 37 -3.82 -4.29 17.13
C VAL A 37 -3.75 -3.14 18.13
N THR A 38 -4.03 -1.93 17.65
CA THR A 38 -4.10 -0.69 18.42
C THR A 38 -5.44 0.00 18.16
N ASN A 39 -5.83 0.97 18.98
CA ASN A 39 -7.08 1.72 18.75
C ASN A 39 -7.13 2.34 17.34
N ALA A 40 -6.00 2.83 16.82
CA ALA A 40 -5.91 3.35 15.45
C ALA A 40 -6.27 2.30 14.38
N THR A 41 -5.86 1.04 14.56
CA THR A 41 -6.24 -0.06 13.63
C THR A 41 -7.72 -0.40 13.72
N ILE A 42 -8.33 -0.24 14.90
CA ILE A 42 -9.77 -0.42 15.08
C ILE A 42 -10.51 0.70 14.33
N ASP A 43 -10.08 1.95 14.51
CA ASP A 43 -10.67 3.11 13.86
C ASP A 43 -10.56 3.02 12.33
N GLU A 44 -9.41 2.55 11.81
CA GLU A 44 -9.22 2.31 10.38
C GLU A 44 -10.17 1.22 9.85
N ALA A 45 -10.31 0.11 10.56
CA ALA A 45 -11.25 -0.95 10.18
C ALA A 45 -12.70 -0.44 10.16
N LEU A 46 -13.10 0.34 11.17
CA LEU A 46 -14.43 0.96 11.24
C LEU A 46 -14.64 1.98 10.12
N CYS A 47 -13.63 2.79 9.82
CA CYS A 47 -13.64 3.70 8.68
C CYS A 47 -13.88 2.94 7.37
N GLY A 48 -13.21 1.79 7.18
CA GLY A 48 -13.43 0.89 6.05
C GLY A 48 -14.89 0.39 5.96
N VAL A 49 -15.48 0.00 7.09
CA VAL A 49 -16.91 -0.40 7.17
C VAL A 49 -17.83 0.76 6.80
N HIS A 50 -17.55 1.97 7.27
CA HIS A 50 -18.32 3.16 6.93
C HIS A 50 -18.23 3.50 5.44
N HIS A 51 -17.04 3.41 4.84
CA HIS A 51 -16.84 3.56 3.40
C HIS A 51 -17.61 2.50 2.60
N PHE A 52 -17.55 1.25 3.05
CA PHE A 52 -18.33 0.16 2.46
C PHE A 52 -19.83 0.44 2.53
N ALA A 53 -20.34 0.83 3.70
CA ALA A 53 -21.75 1.15 3.90
C ALA A 53 -22.19 2.32 3.01
N HIS A 54 -21.37 3.36 2.88
CA HIS A 54 -21.62 4.48 1.97
C HIS A 54 -21.74 4.02 0.51
N ARG A 55 -20.78 3.20 0.04
CA ARG A 55 -20.79 2.65 -1.32
C ARG A 55 -21.98 1.72 -1.55
N LEU A 56 -22.32 0.88 -0.57
CA LEU A 56 -23.46 -0.02 -0.64
C LEU A 56 -24.77 0.76 -0.77
N ARG A 57 -25.01 1.75 0.09
CA ARG A 57 -26.19 2.61 0.02
C ARG A 57 -26.28 3.35 -1.31
N SER A 58 -25.15 3.87 -1.80
CA SER A 58 -25.06 4.55 -3.11
C SER A 58 -25.44 3.62 -4.26
N ARG A 59 -24.98 2.36 -4.23
CA ARG A 59 -25.31 1.36 -5.27
C ARG A 59 -26.78 0.96 -5.22
N MET A 60 -27.32 0.71 -4.03
CA MET A 60 -28.72 0.33 -3.87
C MET A 60 -29.69 1.45 -4.32
N GLN A 61 -29.33 2.72 -4.11
CA GLN A 61 -30.14 3.86 -4.56
C GLN A 61 -30.05 4.14 -6.06
N ARG A 62 -28.91 3.83 -6.69
CA ARG A 62 -28.72 4.02 -8.13
C ARG A 62 -29.36 2.92 -8.99
N GLY A 63 -29.80 1.81 -8.39
CA GLY A 63 -30.38 0.67 -9.12
C GLY A 63 -29.35 -0.12 -9.95
N PRO A 64 -29.76 -1.21 -10.63
CA PRO A 64 -28.88 -1.98 -11.50
C PRO A 64 -28.60 -1.22 -12.79
N THR A 65 -27.35 -0.76 -12.98
CA THR A 65 -26.74 -0.36 -14.27
C THR A 65 -27.71 0.13 -15.34
N VAL A 66 -28.46 1.18 -15.06
CA VAL A 66 -29.04 2.01 -16.12
C VAL A 66 -28.17 3.25 -16.17
N LEU A 67 -27.53 3.48 -17.32
CA LEU A 67 -27.01 4.78 -17.71
C LEU A 67 -28.19 5.74 -17.65
N ASP A 68 -28.40 6.35 -16.49
CA ASP A 68 -29.37 7.40 -16.36
C ASP A 68 -28.86 8.57 -17.22
N ARG A 69 -29.66 8.92 -18.23
CA ARG A 69 -29.32 9.90 -19.27
C ARG A 69 -29.01 11.25 -18.62
N GLU A 70 -29.66 11.56 -17.50
CA GLU A 70 -29.41 12.77 -16.72
C GLU A 70 -28.06 12.73 -16.02
N SER A 71 -27.70 11.63 -15.36
CA SER A 71 -26.38 11.48 -14.72
C SER A 71 -25.22 11.44 -15.72
N THR A 72 -25.45 10.96 -16.94
CA THR A 72 -24.45 11.00 -18.02
C THR A 72 -24.22 12.43 -18.51
N LEU A 73 -25.28 13.23 -18.68
CA LEU A 73 -25.21 14.65 -19.08
C LEU A 73 -24.66 15.56 -17.96
N LEU A 74 -24.88 15.20 -16.70
CA LEU A 74 -24.34 15.94 -15.55
C LEU A 74 -22.86 15.63 -15.30
N CYS A 75 -22.37 14.43 -15.63
CA CYS A 75 -20.95 14.09 -15.57
C CYS A 75 -20.10 14.85 -16.61
N SER A 76 -20.69 15.38 -17.69
CA SER A 76 -20.02 16.25 -18.66
C SER A 76 -19.92 17.73 -18.25
N MET A 77 -20.51 18.12 -17.11
CA MET A 77 -20.42 19.50 -16.63
C MET A 77 -19.13 19.69 -15.82
N PRO A 78 -18.34 20.75 -16.10
CA PRO A 78 -17.03 20.98 -15.46
C PRO A 78 -17.12 21.22 -13.93
N PHE A 79 -18.31 21.49 -13.42
CA PHE A 79 -18.58 21.64 -11.99
C PHE A 79 -19.83 20.86 -11.60
N LEU A 80 -19.65 19.76 -10.88
CA LEU A 80 -20.75 18.97 -10.34
C LEU A 80 -21.50 19.81 -9.29
N SER A 81 -22.73 20.22 -9.59
CA SER A 81 -23.59 21.04 -8.72
C SER A 81 -24.22 20.28 -7.55
N ARG A 82 -23.97 18.97 -7.41
CA ARG A 82 -24.39 18.22 -6.24
C ARG A 82 -23.25 18.22 -5.22
N GLY A 83 -23.42 19.01 -4.16
CA GLY A 83 -22.65 18.83 -2.94
C GLY A 83 -22.69 17.36 -2.50
N ILE A 84 -21.64 16.90 -1.82
CA ILE A 84 -21.49 15.50 -1.38
C ILE A 84 -22.73 15.12 -0.55
N ARG A 85 -23.70 14.46 -1.19
CA ARG A 85 -24.95 14.07 -0.54
C ARG A 85 -24.74 12.71 0.11
N ARG A 86 -24.89 12.65 1.43
CA ARG A 86 -24.91 11.38 2.17
C ARG A 86 -26.06 10.52 1.62
N PRO A 87 -25.79 9.28 1.20
CA PRO A 87 -26.84 8.34 0.79
C PRO A 87 -27.84 8.14 1.92
N CYS A 88 -29.14 8.07 1.59
CA CYS A 88 -30.20 7.76 2.55
C CYS A 88 -29.94 6.41 3.24
N SER A 89 -30.39 6.29 4.49
CA SER A 89 -30.38 5.02 5.23
C SER A 89 -31.28 4.00 4.54
N ILE A 90 -30.88 2.73 4.58
CA ILE A 90 -31.63 1.61 4.03
C ILE A 90 -31.73 0.57 5.14
N PRO A 91 -32.90 0.45 5.81
CA PRO A 91 -33.03 -0.34 7.04
C PRO A 91 -32.53 -1.79 6.92
N SER A 92 -32.80 -2.45 5.80
CA SER A 92 -32.39 -3.84 5.56
C SER A 92 -30.87 -4.03 5.43
N ALA A 93 -30.17 -3.05 4.85
CA ALA A 93 -28.71 -3.07 4.71
C ALA A 93 -28.03 -2.56 5.99
N ASP A 94 -28.59 -1.53 6.61
CA ASP A 94 -28.02 -0.88 7.80
C ASP A 94 -27.98 -1.82 9.00
N LEU A 95 -29.00 -2.68 9.19
CA LEU A 95 -28.97 -3.72 10.23
C LEU A 95 -27.81 -4.70 10.05
N LYS A 96 -27.55 -5.13 8.80
CA LYS A 96 -26.44 -6.05 8.49
C LYS A 96 -25.09 -5.37 8.65
N VAL A 97 -24.98 -4.10 8.25
CA VAL A 97 -23.76 -3.30 8.43
C VAL A 97 -23.47 -3.07 9.92
N ALA A 98 -24.48 -2.75 10.73
CA ALA A 98 -24.31 -2.57 12.18
C ALA A 98 -23.90 -3.88 12.86
N SER A 99 -24.47 -5.02 12.45
CA SER A 99 -24.04 -6.34 12.93
C SER A 99 -22.58 -6.63 12.58
N LEU A 100 -22.16 -6.32 11.35
CA LEU A 100 -20.78 -6.45 10.90
C LEU A 100 -19.84 -5.54 11.72
N GLU A 101 -20.23 -4.29 11.94
CA GLU A 101 -19.46 -3.33 12.74
C GLU A 101 -19.23 -3.85 14.16
N LEU A 102 -20.29 -4.31 14.84
CA LEU A 102 -20.20 -4.89 16.18
C LEU A 102 -19.31 -6.15 16.20
N ALA A 103 -19.42 -7.02 15.20
CA ALA A 103 -18.59 -8.21 15.10
C ALA A 103 -17.10 -7.86 14.96
N ILE A 104 -16.77 -6.91 14.07
CA ILE A 104 -15.42 -6.41 13.87
C ILE A 104 -14.88 -5.79 15.17
N GLN A 105 -15.64 -4.88 15.80
CA GLN A 105 -15.22 -4.28 17.07
C GLN A 105 -14.91 -5.32 18.14
N ARG A 106 -15.75 -6.36 18.26
CA ARG A 106 -15.53 -7.44 19.24
C ARG A 106 -14.24 -8.20 18.95
N ILE A 107 -14.03 -8.62 17.69
CA ILE A 107 -12.81 -9.36 17.30
C ILE A 107 -11.57 -8.52 17.59
N TYR A 108 -11.52 -7.28 17.11
CA TYR A 108 -10.35 -6.43 17.30
C TYR A 108 -10.12 -6.07 18.77
N LYS A 109 -11.16 -5.82 19.57
CA LYS A 109 -11.01 -5.60 21.01
C LYS A 109 -10.46 -6.84 21.73
N ASN A 110 -10.92 -8.02 21.36
CA ASN A 110 -10.41 -9.28 21.90
C ASN A 110 -8.95 -9.53 21.50
N GLU A 111 -8.55 -9.16 20.29
CA GLU A 111 -7.14 -9.24 19.87
C GLU A 111 -6.27 -8.15 20.51
N ALA A 112 -6.83 -6.97 20.79
CA ALA A 112 -6.12 -5.89 21.46
C ALA A 112 -5.78 -6.21 22.94
N THR A 113 -6.63 -6.99 23.62
CA THR A 113 -6.37 -7.46 24.99
C THR A 113 -5.36 -8.60 25.05
N GLN A 114 -5.20 -9.35 23.96
CA GLN A 114 -4.22 -10.42 23.89
C GLN A 114 -2.78 -9.90 23.84
N LYS A 115 -1.85 -10.70 24.39
CA LYS A 115 -0.42 -10.40 24.33
C LYS A 115 0.04 -10.50 22.87
N TYR A 116 0.52 -9.38 22.33
CA TYR A 116 1.03 -9.32 20.96
C TYR A 116 2.11 -10.37 20.70
N ARG A 117 1.84 -11.22 19.69
CA ARG A 117 2.79 -12.20 19.16
C ARG A 117 3.23 -11.76 17.77
N SER A 118 4.52 -11.48 17.63
CA SER A 118 5.11 -11.20 16.33
C SER A 118 5.55 -12.49 15.68
N ASN A 119 5.37 -12.55 14.37
CA ASN A 119 5.90 -13.59 13.52
C ASN A 119 7.38 -13.41 13.15
N LEU A 120 8.08 -12.45 13.78
CA LEU A 120 9.51 -12.21 13.57
C LEU A 120 10.36 -12.74 14.72
N THR A 121 11.50 -13.35 14.37
CA THR A 121 12.53 -13.73 15.33
C THR A 121 13.24 -12.49 15.90
N MET A 122 13.99 -12.67 17.00
CA MET A 122 14.75 -11.57 17.60
C MET A 122 15.84 -11.01 16.65
N ILE A 123 16.43 -11.88 15.83
CA ILE A 123 17.44 -11.52 14.82
C ILE A 123 16.78 -10.70 13.72
N GLU A 124 15.64 -11.17 13.20
CA GLU A 124 14.89 -10.44 12.16
C GLU A 124 14.40 -9.07 12.66
N ARG A 125 13.87 -8.99 13.88
CA ARG A 125 13.45 -7.70 14.46
C ARG A 125 14.60 -6.70 14.54
N ARG A 126 15.80 -7.17 14.88
CA ARG A 126 17.01 -6.35 14.92
C ARG A 126 17.43 -5.93 13.52
N GLY A 127 17.48 -6.88 12.58
CA GLY A 127 17.77 -6.62 11.17
C GLY A 127 16.80 -5.61 10.56
N PHE A 128 15.51 -5.70 10.88
CA PHE A 128 14.48 -4.82 10.35
C PHE A 128 14.66 -3.38 10.84
N LYS A 129 14.98 -3.20 12.13
CA LYS A 129 15.33 -1.88 12.68
C LYS A 129 16.57 -1.29 12.00
N LYS A 130 17.57 -2.12 11.70
CA LYS A 130 18.78 -1.68 10.98
C LYS A 130 18.45 -1.26 9.55
N LEU A 131 17.65 -2.05 8.83
CA LEU A 131 17.19 -1.73 7.47
C LEU A 131 16.38 -0.42 7.41
N ILE A 132 15.46 -0.20 8.35
CA ILE A 132 14.70 1.07 8.41
C ILE A 132 15.62 2.28 8.57
N ARG A 133 16.69 2.17 9.37
CA ARG A 133 17.66 3.26 9.55
C ARG A 133 18.46 3.56 8.27
N LEU A 134 18.63 2.57 7.40
CA LEU A 134 19.35 2.71 6.14
C LEU A 134 18.45 3.07 4.96
N LYS A 135 17.15 3.29 5.16
CA LYS A 135 16.17 3.60 4.11
C LYS A 135 16.59 4.79 3.23
N ASP A 136 17.26 5.78 3.79
CA ASP A 136 17.68 6.97 3.02
C ASP A 136 18.95 6.73 2.20
N ARG A 137 19.73 5.70 2.54
CA ARG A 137 20.99 5.33 1.87
C ARG A 137 20.80 4.16 0.90
N LEU A 138 19.86 3.27 1.18
CA LEU A 138 19.61 2.05 0.44
C LEU A 138 18.19 2.06 -0.11
N ARG A 139 18.08 1.74 -1.40
CA ARG A 139 16.83 1.46 -2.08
C ARG A 139 16.55 -0.04 -2.05
N TYR A 140 15.34 -0.39 -1.62
CA TYR A 140 14.83 -1.76 -1.62
C TYR A 140 13.79 -1.91 -2.72
N THR A 141 14.02 -2.83 -3.65
CA THR A 141 13.10 -3.11 -4.77
C THR A 141 12.80 -4.61 -4.86
N ILE A 142 11.76 -4.97 -5.59
CA ILE A 142 11.44 -6.37 -5.90
C ILE A 142 11.96 -6.64 -7.31
N GLY A 143 12.84 -7.63 -7.45
CA GLY A 143 13.38 -8.02 -8.75
C GLY A 143 12.31 -8.70 -9.60
N ASP A 144 12.12 -8.20 -10.82
CA ASP A 144 11.13 -8.68 -11.78
C ASP A 144 11.26 -10.19 -12.08
N LYS A 145 12.50 -10.67 -12.29
CA LYS A 145 12.76 -12.06 -12.69
C LYS A 145 12.64 -13.09 -11.57
N CYS A 146 13.02 -12.72 -10.34
CA CYS A 146 13.23 -13.69 -9.26
C CYS A 146 12.27 -13.49 -8.08
N GLY A 147 11.45 -12.42 -8.09
CA GLY A 147 10.58 -12.06 -6.97
C GLY A 147 11.35 -11.86 -5.65
N SER A 148 12.66 -11.64 -5.73
CA SER A 148 13.58 -11.46 -4.61
C SER A 148 13.76 -9.99 -4.29
N PHE A 149 14.14 -9.66 -3.06
CA PHE A 149 14.56 -8.29 -2.76
C PHE A 149 15.87 -7.95 -3.48
N VAL A 150 15.92 -6.79 -4.11
CA VAL A 150 17.13 -6.21 -4.67
C VAL A 150 17.46 -4.95 -3.89
N VAL A 151 18.65 -4.91 -3.31
CA VAL A 151 19.14 -3.81 -2.49
C VAL A 151 20.25 -3.09 -3.25
N VAL A 152 20.08 -1.78 -3.43
CA VAL A 152 20.99 -0.93 -4.21
C VAL A 152 21.22 0.37 -3.43
N PRO A 153 22.43 0.92 -3.36
CA PRO A 153 22.66 2.21 -2.73
C PRO A 153 22.01 3.31 -3.57
N GLN A 154 21.42 4.29 -2.88
CA GLN A 154 20.66 5.36 -3.52
C GLN A 154 21.56 6.24 -4.41
N SER A 155 22.85 6.39 -4.08
CA SER A 155 23.82 7.09 -4.93
C SER A 155 23.98 6.39 -6.27
N LEU A 156 24.25 5.08 -6.27
CA LEU A 156 24.39 4.29 -7.49
C LEU A 156 23.11 4.27 -8.31
N ASP A 157 21.96 4.16 -7.65
CA ASP A 157 20.67 4.19 -8.34
C ASP A 157 20.43 5.53 -9.06
N LYS A 158 20.78 6.65 -8.42
CA LYS A 158 20.72 7.99 -9.01
C LYS A 158 21.72 8.15 -10.16
N GLU A 159 22.94 7.62 -10.02
CA GLU A 159 23.95 7.66 -11.07
C GLU A 159 23.48 6.90 -12.32
N ILE A 160 22.93 5.70 -12.14
CA ILE A 160 22.37 4.90 -13.24
C ILE A 160 21.19 5.63 -13.88
N ALA A 161 20.26 6.15 -13.08
CA ALA A 161 19.12 6.91 -13.60
C ALA A 161 19.57 8.15 -14.38
N ASN A 162 20.54 8.90 -13.86
CA ASN A 162 21.08 10.07 -14.55
C ASN A 162 21.74 9.68 -15.87
N GLN A 163 22.57 8.64 -15.90
CA GLN A 163 23.17 8.14 -17.15
C GLN A 163 22.10 7.75 -18.18
N MET A 164 21.01 7.11 -17.76
CA MET A 164 19.89 6.77 -18.64
C MET A 164 19.12 8.00 -19.13
N LEU A 165 19.00 9.04 -18.31
CA LEU A 165 18.32 10.29 -18.69
C LEU A 165 19.17 11.17 -19.62
N PHE A 166 20.50 11.07 -19.54
CA PHE A 166 21.41 11.73 -20.48
C PHE A 166 21.47 11.07 -21.87
N ASP A 167 20.76 9.95 -22.06
CA ASP A 167 20.61 9.35 -23.39
C ASP A 167 19.72 10.22 -24.28
N SER A 168 20.40 11.04 -25.10
CA SER A 168 19.79 11.95 -26.07
C SER A 168 19.12 11.24 -27.25
N THR A 169 19.30 9.92 -27.39
CA THR A 169 18.60 9.13 -28.42
C THR A 169 17.18 8.77 -28.00
N THR A 170 16.93 8.65 -26.69
CA THR A 170 15.63 8.24 -26.12
C THR A 170 14.86 9.43 -25.54
N TYR A 171 15.55 10.36 -24.89
CA TYR A 171 14.93 11.49 -24.19
C TYR A 171 15.41 12.84 -24.75
N ALA A 172 14.48 13.78 -24.89
CA ALA A 172 14.77 15.15 -25.29
C ALA A 172 14.43 16.12 -24.14
N GLU A 173 15.35 17.03 -23.83
CA GLU A 173 15.10 18.08 -22.84
C GLU A 173 13.92 18.95 -23.29
N THR A 174 12.91 19.06 -22.44
CA THR A 174 11.72 19.88 -22.70
C THR A 174 11.63 20.96 -21.64
N THR A 175 11.42 22.21 -22.06
CA THR A 175 11.26 23.34 -21.14
C THR A 175 9.83 23.40 -20.59
N VAL A 176 9.68 23.94 -19.38
CA VAL A 176 8.36 24.14 -18.74
C VAL A 176 7.42 24.98 -19.62
N ALA A 177 7.97 25.93 -20.39
CA ALA A 177 7.22 26.72 -21.35
C ALA A 177 6.67 25.88 -22.51
N ALA A 178 7.48 24.97 -23.07
CA ALA A 178 7.05 24.05 -24.12
C ALA A 178 6.03 23.00 -23.63
N PHE A 179 6.09 22.64 -22.33
CA PHE A 179 5.07 21.78 -21.71
C PHE A 179 3.74 22.52 -21.52
N ARG A 180 3.78 23.80 -21.13
CA ARG A 180 2.57 24.61 -20.87
C ARG A 180 1.89 25.15 -22.13
N SER A 181 2.57 25.20 -23.27
CA SER A 181 1.99 25.67 -24.54
C SER A 181 1.16 24.62 -25.29
N LYS A 182 1.11 23.37 -24.79
CA LYS A 182 0.36 22.25 -25.40
C LYS A 182 -0.91 21.84 -24.62
N GLY A 183 -1.37 22.64 -23.67
CA GLY A 183 -2.66 22.46 -22.96
C GLY A 183 -3.64 23.56 -23.31
#